data_AF-A0A8C3KUH1-F1
#
_entry.id   AF-A0A8C3KUH1-F1
#
_cell.length_a   1.000
_cell.length_b   1.000
_cell.length_c   1.000
_cell.angle_alpha   90.00
_cell.angle_beta   90.00
_cell.angle_gamma   90.00
#
_symmetry.space_group_name_H-M   'P 1'
#
loop_
_entity.id
_entity.type
_entity.pdbx_description
1 polymer ?
#
loop_
_entity_poly.entity_id
_entity_poly.type
_entity_poly.pdbx_seq_one_letter_code
_entity_poly.pdbx_strand_id
1 'polypeptide(L)'
;MVAAICAYPQLLGAGFLPEDAKRRAAQVLRHLQGGSPGTERWGGQPCHGGGGDMVARYLERRDGGTPSDPRCIVPCGGTAADVLTLVVDETAAVPTGVLVPVPGPPLLGGATGLAGAVAVPYPLAEERGWDVDGETVRRVLGQARERSHP
;
A
#
# COMPACT_ATOMS: atom_id res chain seq x y z
N MET A 1 12.34 8.12 -17.60
CA MET A 1 13.79 8.42 -17.71
C MET A 1 14.60 7.80 -16.57
N VAL A 2 14.31 8.10 -15.29
CA VAL A 2 14.96 7.44 -14.14
C VAL A 2 14.80 5.91 -14.18
N ALA A 3 13.58 5.40 -14.40
CA ALA A 3 13.32 3.96 -14.49
C ALA A 3 14.13 3.27 -15.62
N ALA A 4 14.32 3.95 -16.76
CA ALA A 4 15.12 3.45 -17.86
C ALA A 4 16.61 3.35 -17.49
N ILE A 5 17.14 4.33 -16.74
CA ILE A 5 18.51 4.28 -16.23
C ILE A 5 18.66 3.17 -15.17
N CYS A 6 17.65 2.96 -14.31
CA CYS A 6 17.67 1.86 -13.35
C CYS A 6 17.62 0.48 -14.02
N ALA A 7 16.88 0.33 -15.13
CA ALA A 7 16.82 -0.90 -15.90
C ALA A 7 18.09 -1.13 -16.74
N TYR A 8 18.72 -0.06 -17.22
CA TYR A 8 19.96 -0.09 -18.00
C TYR A 8 20.99 0.90 -17.43
N PRO A 9 21.76 0.51 -16.39
CA PRO A 9 22.71 1.41 -15.70
C PRO A 9 23.79 2.03 -16.60
N GLN A 10 24.05 1.42 -17.76
CA GLN A 10 24.96 1.94 -18.80
C GLN A 10 24.56 3.33 -19.31
N LEU A 11 23.27 3.69 -19.18
CA LEU A 11 22.76 5.00 -19.56
C LEU A 11 23.23 6.14 -18.63
N LEU A 12 23.85 5.85 -17.49
CA LEU A 12 24.43 6.89 -16.62
C LEU A 12 25.50 7.72 -17.34
N GLY A 13 26.21 7.15 -18.31
CA GLY A 13 27.22 7.86 -19.11
C GLY A 13 26.66 8.65 -20.29
N ALA A 14 25.34 8.59 -20.55
CA ALA A 14 24.76 9.20 -21.74
C ALA A 14 24.60 10.72 -21.59
N GLY A 15 25.24 11.50 -22.48
CA GLY A 15 25.22 12.97 -22.43
C GLY A 15 23.87 13.65 -22.70
N PHE A 16 22.91 12.93 -23.30
CA PHE A 16 21.58 13.46 -23.63
C PHE A 16 20.56 13.35 -22.49
N LEU A 17 20.91 12.69 -21.39
CA LEU A 17 20.03 12.55 -20.22
C LEU A 17 20.29 13.67 -19.21
N PRO A 18 19.24 14.23 -18.60
CA PRO A 18 19.36 15.30 -17.63
C PRO A 18 20.00 14.77 -16.33
N GLU A 19 20.83 15.63 -15.73
CA GLU A 19 21.68 15.27 -14.60
C GLU A 19 20.89 14.94 -13.32
N ASP A 20 19.71 15.53 -13.15
CA ASP A 20 18.81 15.21 -12.04
C ASP A 20 18.30 13.77 -12.12
N ALA A 21 17.95 13.29 -13.32
CA ALA A 21 17.50 11.92 -13.56
C ALA A 21 18.63 10.92 -13.32
N LYS A 22 19.85 11.23 -13.77
CA LYS A 22 21.04 10.41 -13.49
C LYS A 22 21.34 10.34 -12.00
N ARG A 23 21.34 11.49 -11.32
CA ARG A 23 21.56 11.57 -9.87
C ARG A 23 20.51 10.78 -9.09
N ARG A 24 19.24 10.89 -9.47
CA ARG A 24 18.16 10.14 -8.85
C ARG A 24 18.27 8.64 -9.10
N ALA A 25 18.58 8.23 -10.32
CA ALA A 25 18.78 6.81 -10.66
C ALA A 25 19.98 6.22 -9.91
N ALA A 26 21.11 6.93 -9.84
CA ALA A 26 22.27 6.52 -9.07
C ALA A 26 21.97 6.41 -7.56
N GLN A 27 21.13 7.30 -7.02
CA GLN A 27 20.66 7.18 -5.64
C GLN A 27 19.84 5.90 -5.44
N VAL A 28 18.86 5.63 -6.31
CA VAL A 28 18.02 4.43 -6.23
C VAL A 28 18.85 3.15 -6.35
N LEU A 29 19.76 3.06 -7.32
CA LEU A 29 20.63 1.91 -7.54
C LEU A 29 21.54 1.60 -6.33
N ARG A 30 21.98 2.60 -5.56
CA ARG A 30 22.75 2.40 -4.32
C ARG A 30 21.94 1.77 -3.20
N HIS A 31 20.62 1.95 -3.20
CA HIS A 31 19.72 1.45 -2.16
C HIS A 31 19.13 0.08 -2.49
N LEU A 32 19.21 -0.36 -3.74
CA LEU A 32 18.87 -1.72 -4.19
C LEU A 32 20.06 -2.64 -3.89
N GLN A 33 19.86 -3.68 -3.06
CA GLN A 33 20.93 -4.63 -2.75
C GLN A 33 21.43 -5.29 -4.05
N GLY A 34 22.72 -5.13 -4.37
CA GLY A 34 23.31 -5.69 -5.59
C GLY A 34 23.07 -4.91 -6.88
N GLY A 35 22.49 -3.70 -6.83
CA GLY A 35 22.37 -2.82 -7.99
C GLY A 35 21.38 -3.28 -9.06
N SER A 36 20.49 -4.22 -8.73
CA SER A 36 19.47 -4.75 -9.65
C SER A 36 18.07 -4.44 -9.13
N PRO A 37 17.15 -3.90 -9.94
CA PRO A 37 15.77 -3.63 -9.54
C PRO A 37 14.94 -4.89 -9.24
N GLY A 38 15.48 -6.10 -9.47
CA GLY A 38 14.76 -7.36 -9.22
C GLY A 38 14.92 -7.97 -7.82
N THR A 39 15.69 -7.35 -6.91
CA THR A 39 16.00 -7.93 -5.59
C THR A 39 15.03 -7.50 -4.49
N GLU A 40 14.05 -6.66 -4.80
CA GLU A 40 13.02 -6.30 -3.84
C GLU A 40 12.12 -7.50 -3.57
N ARG A 41 12.27 -8.06 -2.36
CA ARG A 41 11.54 -9.24 -1.93
C ARG A 41 10.07 -8.85 -1.73
N TRP A 42 9.24 -9.19 -2.71
CA TRP A 42 7.79 -9.16 -2.58
C TRP A 42 7.32 -10.36 -1.76
N GLY A 43 6.38 -10.14 -0.83
CA GLY A 43 5.83 -11.22 0.00
C GLY A 43 5.54 -10.83 1.45
N GLY A 44 5.02 -9.63 1.70
CA GLY A 44 4.56 -9.23 3.03
C GLY A 44 5.65 -9.02 4.08
N GLN A 45 6.92 -9.02 3.68
CA GLN A 45 8.03 -8.71 4.58
C GLN A 45 8.33 -7.20 4.55
N PRO A 46 8.72 -6.61 5.69
CA PRO A 46 9.18 -5.23 5.71
C PRO A 46 10.29 -4.96 4.69
N CYS A 47 10.35 -3.74 4.17
CA CYS A 47 11.49 -3.26 3.42
C CYS A 47 12.77 -3.40 4.27
N HIS A 48 13.64 -4.36 3.97
CA HIS A 48 14.94 -4.45 4.62
C HIS A 48 15.99 -3.71 3.78
N GLY A 49 16.68 -2.74 4.40
CA GLY A 49 17.77 -1.97 3.78
C GLY A 49 17.34 -0.66 3.13
N GLY A 50 18.16 -0.16 2.20
CA GLY A 50 18.11 1.24 1.75
C GLY A 50 16.83 1.70 1.05
N GLY A 51 16.02 0.78 0.51
CA GLY A 51 14.72 1.10 -0.08
C GLY A 51 13.70 1.60 0.94
N GLY A 52 13.65 0.95 2.12
CA GLY A 52 12.75 1.34 3.22
C GLY A 52 13.07 2.73 3.77
N ASP A 53 14.36 3.04 3.92
CA ASP A 53 14.82 4.35 4.40
C ASP A 53 14.39 5.50 3.49
N MET A 54 14.38 5.29 2.17
CA MET A 54 13.94 6.31 1.23
C MET A 54 12.44 6.60 1.35
N VAL A 55 11.63 5.57 1.53
CA VAL A 55 10.17 5.71 1.71
C VAL A 55 9.86 6.33 3.07
N ALA A 56 10.49 5.85 4.13
CA ALA A 56 10.35 6.40 5.49
C ALA A 56 10.64 7.91 5.51
N ARG A 57 11.80 8.34 4.99
CA ARG A 57 12.15 9.77 4.91
C ARG A 57 11.16 10.57 4.07
N TYR A 58 10.57 9.97 3.04
CA TYR A 58 9.54 10.64 2.23
C TYR A 58 8.26 10.83 3.03
N LEU A 59 7.80 9.78 3.74
CA LEU A 59 6.62 9.85 4.62
C LEU A 59 6.81 10.87 5.74
N GLU A 60 7.98 10.90 6.38
CA GLU A 60 8.31 11.90 7.41
C GLU A 60 8.18 13.33 6.90
N ARG A 61 8.70 13.61 5.70
CA ARG A 61 8.60 14.96 5.10
C ARG A 61 7.17 15.30 4.70
N ARG A 62 6.42 14.33 4.17
CA ARG A 62 5.01 14.50 3.78
C ARG A 62 4.14 14.79 5.01
N ASP A 63 4.41 14.08 6.11
CA ASP A 63 3.60 14.09 7.33
C ASP A 63 4.12 15.10 8.38
N GLY A 64 4.81 16.16 7.92
CA GLY A 64 5.20 17.30 8.75
C GLY A 64 6.29 17.02 9.80
N GLY A 65 7.12 16.00 9.59
CA GLY A 65 8.19 15.60 10.51
C GLY A 65 7.82 14.46 11.47
N THR A 66 6.63 13.85 11.30
CA THR A 66 6.23 12.65 12.06
C THR A 66 7.16 11.49 11.72
N PRO A 67 7.88 10.89 12.70
CA PRO A 67 8.82 9.79 12.44
C PRO A 67 8.17 8.60 11.73
N SER A 68 8.84 8.03 10.73
CA SER A 68 8.37 6.84 10.01
C SER A 68 9.41 5.73 10.13
N ASP A 69 9.04 4.61 10.75
CA ASP A 69 9.94 3.46 10.88
C ASP A 69 9.95 2.64 9.57
N PRO A 70 11.11 2.43 8.91
CA PRO A 70 11.23 1.58 7.73
C PRO A 70 10.71 0.15 7.94
N ARG A 71 10.75 -0.37 9.18
CA ARG A 71 10.26 -1.72 9.53
C ARG A 71 8.73 -1.84 9.47
N CYS A 72 8.03 -0.72 9.47
CA CYS A 72 6.58 -0.65 9.32
C CYS A 72 6.15 -0.46 7.84
N ILE A 73 7.10 -0.46 6.89
CA ILE A 73 6.83 -0.26 5.48
C ILE A 73 6.95 -1.60 4.77
N VAL A 74 5.84 -2.07 4.22
CA VAL A 74 5.77 -3.33 3.47
C VAL A 74 5.44 -3.00 2.01
N PRO A 75 6.31 -3.33 1.04
CA PRO A 75 5.99 -3.25 -0.37
C PRO A 75 4.85 -4.23 -0.68
N CYS A 76 3.81 -3.73 -1.36
CA CYS A 76 2.72 -4.55 -1.86
C CYS A 76 2.54 -4.29 -3.35
N GLY A 77 1.81 -5.20 -4.02
CA GLY A 77 1.60 -5.12 -5.46
C GLY A 77 0.67 -4.05 -5.98
N GLY A 78 0.24 -3.17 -5.08
CA GLY A 78 -0.62 -2.05 -5.43
C GLY A 78 -2.07 -2.46 -5.68
N THR A 79 -2.44 -3.72 -5.42
CA THR A 79 -3.85 -4.13 -5.45
C THR A 79 -4.45 -4.10 -4.04
N ALA A 80 -5.76 -3.85 -3.96
CA ALA A 80 -6.46 -3.92 -2.67
C ALA A 80 -6.39 -5.31 -2.05
N ALA A 81 -6.37 -6.37 -2.87
CA ALA A 81 -6.21 -7.75 -2.39
C ALA A 81 -4.85 -7.95 -1.70
N ASP A 82 -3.75 -7.44 -2.27
CA ASP A 82 -2.41 -7.54 -1.66
C ASP A 82 -2.31 -6.86 -0.30
N VAL A 83 -3.08 -5.78 -0.10
CA VAL A 83 -3.13 -5.10 1.20
C VAL A 83 -3.98 -5.91 2.19
N LEU A 84 -5.10 -6.47 1.73
CA LEU A 84 -6.01 -7.23 2.58
C LEU A 84 -5.38 -8.55 3.06
N THR A 85 -4.55 -9.21 2.25
CA THR A 85 -3.83 -10.42 2.67
C THR A 85 -2.82 -10.18 3.80
N LEU A 86 -2.40 -8.93 4.05
CA LEU A 86 -1.55 -8.60 5.20
C LEU A 86 -2.32 -8.55 6.53
N VAL A 87 -3.63 -8.37 6.48
CA VAL A 87 -4.47 -8.12 7.66
C VAL A 87 -5.54 -9.18 7.89
N VAL A 88 -5.94 -9.92 6.84
CA VAL A 88 -6.94 -10.97 6.93
C VAL A 88 -6.28 -12.28 7.37
N ASP A 89 -6.77 -12.84 8.48
CA ASP A 89 -6.43 -14.20 8.91
C ASP A 89 -7.37 -15.20 8.22
N GLU A 90 -6.84 -15.91 7.22
CA GLU A 90 -7.56 -16.96 6.49
C GLU A 90 -7.84 -18.22 7.33
N THR A 91 -7.15 -18.37 8.46
CA THR A 91 -7.28 -19.55 9.34
C THR A 91 -8.31 -19.35 10.45
N ALA A 92 -8.86 -18.14 10.57
CA ALA A 92 -9.88 -17.81 11.56
C ALA A 92 -11.17 -18.61 11.33
N ALA A 93 -11.76 -19.13 12.42
CA ALA A 93 -13.01 -19.88 12.37
C ALA A 93 -14.21 -19.06 11.85
N VAL A 94 -14.13 -17.74 11.98
CA VAL A 94 -15.10 -16.78 11.46
C VAL A 94 -14.34 -15.82 10.55
N PRO A 95 -14.83 -15.55 9.32
CA PRO A 95 -14.11 -14.72 8.37
C PRO A 95 -14.03 -13.26 8.84
N THR A 96 -12.94 -12.60 8.46
CA THR A 96 -12.69 -11.17 8.76
C THR A 96 -13.70 -10.29 8.00
N GLY A 97 -14.33 -9.36 8.70
CA GLY A 97 -15.25 -8.38 8.11
C GLY A 97 -14.53 -7.09 7.71
N VAL A 98 -14.57 -6.73 6.42
CA VAL A 98 -13.93 -5.51 5.90
C VAL A 98 -14.99 -4.48 5.53
N LEU A 99 -14.93 -3.30 6.15
CA LEU A 99 -15.83 -2.19 5.82
C LEU A 99 -15.54 -1.64 4.42
N VAL A 100 -16.57 -1.57 3.57
CA VAL A 100 -16.47 -1.09 2.18
C VAL A 100 -17.40 0.12 1.97
N PRO A 101 -16.89 1.30 1.59
CA PRO A 101 -17.73 2.47 1.33
C PRO A 101 -18.64 2.25 0.11
N VAL A 102 -19.86 2.76 0.18
CA VAL A 102 -20.83 2.77 -0.93
C VAL A 102 -21.36 4.19 -1.12
N PRO A 103 -21.17 4.82 -2.30
CA PRO A 103 -20.39 4.35 -3.44
C PRO A 103 -18.88 4.31 -3.12
N GLY A 104 -18.15 3.45 -3.82
CA GLY A 104 -16.73 3.26 -3.61
C GLY A 104 -16.03 2.63 -4.83
N PRO A 105 -14.73 2.35 -4.73
CA PRO A 105 -13.98 1.70 -5.80
C PRO A 105 -14.63 0.35 -6.18
N PRO A 106 -15.01 0.12 -7.45
CA PRO A 106 -15.79 -1.06 -7.86
C PRO A 106 -15.15 -2.40 -7.50
N LEU A 107 -13.82 -2.45 -7.46
CA LEU A 107 -13.05 -3.68 -7.22
C LEU A 107 -12.83 -3.98 -5.73
N LEU A 108 -13.14 -3.05 -4.82
CA LEU A 108 -12.81 -3.22 -3.40
C LEU A 108 -13.63 -4.36 -2.76
N GLY A 109 -14.94 -4.42 -3.05
CA GLY A 109 -15.78 -5.52 -2.57
C GLY A 109 -15.42 -6.88 -3.18
N GLY A 110 -14.89 -6.92 -4.41
CA GLY A 110 -14.36 -8.15 -5.00
C GLY A 110 -13.03 -8.57 -4.38
N ALA A 111 -12.17 -7.60 -4.07
CA ALA A 111 -10.86 -7.82 -3.45
C ALA A 111 -10.97 -8.43 -2.04
N THR A 112 -12.02 -8.10 -1.27
CA THR A 112 -12.25 -8.75 0.03
C THR A 112 -12.48 -10.24 -0.12
N GLY A 113 -13.29 -10.66 -1.10
CA GLY A 113 -13.53 -12.08 -1.37
C GLY A 113 -12.27 -12.82 -1.80
N LEU A 114 -11.43 -12.19 -2.63
CA LEU A 114 -10.13 -12.75 -3.03
C LEU A 114 -9.17 -12.92 -1.84
N ALA A 115 -9.27 -12.06 -0.83
CA ALA A 115 -8.48 -12.12 0.38
C ALA A 115 -9.08 -13.02 1.48
N GLY A 116 -10.20 -13.72 1.23
CA GLY A 116 -10.85 -14.57 2.23
C GLY A 116 -11.69 -13.81 3.27
N ALA A 117 -11.98 -12.53 3.02
CA ALA A 117 -12.77 -11.67 3.89
C ALA A 117 -14.20 -11.44 3.36
N VAL A 118 -15.07 -10.99 4.27
CA VAL A 118 -16.46 -10.60 3.96
C VAL A 118 -16.55 -9.09 3.83
N ALA A 119 -17.03 -8.62 2.67
CA ALA A 119 -17.34 -7.20 2.49
C ALA A 119 -18.53 -6.78 3.36
N VAL A 120 -18.36 -5.71 4.11
CA VAL A 120 -19.39 -5.08 4.95
C VAL A 120 -19.65 -3.68 4.39
N PRO A 121 -20.64 -3.51 3.50
CA PRO A 121 -20.89 -2.22 2.86
C PRO A 121 -21.46 -1.21 3.86
N TYR A 122 -20.98 0.03 3.84
CA TYR A 122 -21.56 1.15 4.57
C TYR A 122 -21.85 2.32 3.62
N PRO A 123 -23.04 2.94 3.70
CA PRO A 123 -23.37 4.07 2.85
C PRO A 123 -22.61 5.33 3.30
N LEU A 124 -22.07 6.06 2.34
CA LEU A 124 -21.54 7.41 2.53
C LEU A 124 -22.70 8.43 2.52
N ALA A 125 -22.56 9.50 3.29
CA ALA A 125 -23.58 10.52 3.41
C ALA A 125 -23.53 11.48 2.21
N GLU A 126 -24.40 11.27 1.22
CA GLU A 126 -24.45 12.08 -0.02
C GLU A 126 -24.69 13.56 0.28
N GLU A 127 -25.59 13.87 1.22
CA GLU A 127 -25.95 15.23 1.64
C GLU A 127 -24.79 15.97 2.32
N ARG A 128 -23.80 15.22 2.81
CA ARG A 128 -22.57 15.74 3.43
C ARG A 128 -21.37 15.67 2.48
N GLY A 129 -21.60 15.43 1.19
CA GLY A 129 -20.54 15.35 0.19
C GLY A 129 -19.78 14.03 0.23
N TRP A 130 -20.48 12.91 0.45
CA TRP A 130 -19.93 11.56 0.56
C TRP A 130 -19.01 11.37 1.78
N ASP A 131 -19.33 12.05 2.88
CA ASP A 131 -18.60 11.95 4.14
C ASP A 131 -18.89 10.63 4.87
N VAL A 132 -17.96 10.22 5.73
CA VAL A 132 -18.11 9.03 6.58
C VAL A 132 -18.93 9.39 7.82
N ASP A 133 -20.14 8.84 7.91
CA ASP A 133 -20.95 8.96 9.12
C ASP A 133 -20.60 7.88 10.15
N GLY A 134 -19.94 8.29 11.23
CA GLY A 134 -19.53 7.40 12.31
C GLY A 134 -20.67 6.69 13.03
N GLU A 135 -21.90 7.23 13.04
CA GLU A 135 -23.07 6.53 13.60
C GLU A 135 -23.52 5.40 12.69
N THR A 136 -23.64 5.68 11.38
CA THR A 136 -23.91 4.66 10.36
C THR A 136 -22.87 3.54 10.39
N VAL A 137 -21.58 3.87 10.44
CA VAL A 137 -20.49 2.87 10.52
C VAL A 137 -20.64 2.00 11.77
N ARG A 138 -20.89 2.59 12.95
CA ARG A 138 -21.10 1.83 14.21
C ARG A 138 -22.32 0.90 14.12
N ARG A 139 -23.42 1.37 13.53
CA ARG A 139 -24.62 0.55 13.31
C ARG A 139 -24.34 -0.64 12.40
N VAL A 140 -23.68 -0.39 11.27
CA VAL A 140 -23.30 -1.44 10.30
C VAL A 140 -22.35 -2.45 10.94
N LEU A 141 -21.35 -1.99 11.70
CA LEU A 141 -20.45 -2.85 12.46
C LEU A 141 -21.18 -3.73 13.48
N GLY A 142 -22.15 -3.15 14.20
CA GLY A 142 -22.96 -3.91 15.16
C GLY A 142 -23.71 -5.06 14.51
N GLN A 143 -24.30 -4.83 13.32
CA GLN A 143 -25.01 -5.86 12.55
C GLN A 143 -24.05 -6.90 11.94
N ALA A 144 -22.86 -6.47 11.52
CA ALA A 144 -21.87 -7.35 10.90
C ALA A 144 -21.21 -8.30 11.90
N ARG A 145 -21.06 -7.90 13.17
CA ARG A 145 -20.45 -8.72 14.23
C ARG A 145 -21.16 -10.04 14.50
N GLU A 146 -22.43 -10.17 14.10
CA GLU A 146 -23.17 -11.43 14.17
C GLU A 146 -22.70 -12.46 13.12
N ARG A 147 -22.00 -12.01 12.07
CA ARG A 147 -21.67 -12.79 10.87
C ARG A 147 -20.17 -12.83 10.54
N SER A 148 -19.41 -11.86 11.03
CA SER A 148 -17.97 -11.74 10.81
C SER A 148 -17.28 -11.13 12.04
N HIS A 149 -16.01 -11.47 12.26
CA HIS A 149 -15.19 -10.82 13.28
C HIS A 149 -14.42 -9.64 12.65
N PRO A 150 -14.27 -8.52 13.37
CA PRO A 150 -13.47 -7.38 12.92
C PRO A 150 -11.98 -7.69 12.93
#